data_AF-A0A6I4TCR8-F1
#
_entry.id   AF-A0A6I4TCR8-F1
#
_cell.length_a   1.000
_cell.length_b   1.000
_cell.length_c   1.000
_cell.angle_alpha   90.00
_cell.angle_beta   90.00
_cell.angle_gamma   90.00
#
_symmetry.space_group_name_H-M   'P 1'
#
loop_
_entity.id
_entity.type
_entity.pdbx_description
1 polymer ?
#
loop_
_entity_poly.entity_id
_entity_poly.type
_entity_poly.pdbx_seq_one_letter_code
_entity_poly.pdbx_strand_id
1 'polypeptide(L)'
;MSEVALSVGGRIFRVACAAGEEDRVIRLGALVSDKLVALGNLSGHEAQNLLFAALILADEAHQPHAAEDRDGANAEREMEAARTRQSDEPARAASVNEALQGELAAARKHAEDLSSRLASVTSERDELAAHVQALGTADQAPQMADLAPALERLAQMLEECADKLESGRPNT
;
A
#
# COMPACT_ATOMS: atom_id res chain seq x y z
N MET A 1 -64.00 14.15 -24.13
CA MET A 1 -62.93 14.76 -24.95
C MET A 1 -62.50 16.02 -24.24
N SER A 2 -61.20 16.16 -24.00
CA SER A 2 -60.63 17.31 -23.31
C SER A 2 -60.08 18.28 -24.35
N GLU A 3 -60.03 19.58 -24.03
CA GLU A 3 -59.49 20.61 -24.90
C GLU A 3 -58.49 21.46 -24.12
N VAL A 4 -57.32 21.69 -24.71
CA VAL A 4 -56.25 22.48 -24.11
C VAL A 4 -56.00 23.71 -24.97
N ALA A 5 -55.83 24.86 -24.32
CA ALA A 5 -55.38 26.10 -24.94
C ALA A 5 -53.85 26.18 -24.89
N LEU A 6 -53.21 26.23 -26.06
CA LEU A 6 -51.76 26.37 -26.21
C LEU A 6 -51.43 27.78 -26.68
N SER A 7 -50.41 28.39 -26.09
CA SER A 7 -49.85 29.67 -26.55
C SER A 7 -48.59 29.41 -27.36
N VAL A 8 -48.61 29.70 -28.65
CA VAL A 8 -47.49 29.46 -29.57
C VAL A 8 -47.28 30.71 -30.42
N GLY A 9 -46.06 31.28 -30.40
CA GLY A 9 -45.73 32.46 -31.22
C GLY A 9 -46.59 33.71 -30.93
N GLY A 10 -47.16 33.82 -29.73
CA GLY A 10 -48.05 34.92 -29.34
C GLY A 10 -49.52 34.72 -29.73
N ARG A 11 -49.90 33.55 -30.27
CA ARG A 11 -51.28 33.19 -30.60
C ARG A 11 -51.77 32.02 -29.75
N ILE A 12 -53.08 32.02 -29.49
CA ILE A 12 -53.74 30.95 -28.73
C ILE A 12 -54.39 29.97 -29.71
N PHE A 13 -54.01 28.70 -29.61
CA PHE A 13 -54.56 27.59 -30.36
C PHE A 13 -55.31 26.65 -29.41
N ARG A 14 -56.48 26.15 -29.84
CA ARG A 14 -57.22 25.14 -29.10
C ARG A 14 -57.01 23.77 -29.76
N VAL A 15 -56.57 22.80 -28.97
CA VAL A 15 -56.25 21.45 -29.43
C VAL A 15 -57.05 20.45 -28.63
N ALA A 16 -57.79 19.60 -29.32
CA ALA A 16 -58.50 18.47 -28.71
C ALA A 16 -57.49 17.38 -28.35
N CYS A 17 -57.59 16.85 -27.12
CA CYS A 17 -56.73 15.76 -26.65
C CYS A 17 -57.53 14.68 -25.92
N ALA A 18 -56.90 13.51 -25.76
CA ALA A 18 -57.45 12.44 -24.95
C ALA A 18 -57.40 12.82 -23.45
N ALA A 19 -58.26 12.19 -22.66
CA ALA A 19 -58.26 12.39 -21.20
C ALA A 19 -56.96 11.83 -20.60
N GLY A 20 -56.25 12.64 -19.82
CA GLY A 20 -54.97 12.31 -19.20
C GLY A 20 -53.74 12.70 -20.04
N GLU A 21 -53.93 13.22 -21.25
CA GLU A 21 -52.83 13.71 -22.11
C GLU A 21 -52.65 15.22 -22.07
N GLU A 22 -53.45 15.95 -21.28
CA GLU A 22 -53.44 17.41 -21.23
C GLU A 22 -52.04 17.96 -20.97
N ASP A 23 -51.37 17.46 -19.93
CA ASP A 23 -50.02 17.88 -19.57
C ASP A 23 -48.99 17.58 -20.67
N ARG A 24 -49.16 16.46 -21.38
CA ARG A 24 -48.28 16.09 -22.49
C ARG A 24 -48.44 17.07 -23.65
N VAL A 25 -49.67 17.41 -23.99
CA VAL A 25 -49.99 18.37 -25.06
C VAL A 25 -49.49 19.77 -24.70
N ILE A 26 -49.62 20.20 -23.43
CA ILE A 26 -49.06 21.46 -22.93
C ILE A 26 -47.53 21.49 -23.11
N ARG A 27 -46.84 20.43 -22.68
CA ARG A 27 -45.37 20.35 -22.83
C ARG A 27 -44.93 20.38 -24.29
N LEU A 28 -45.61 19.64 -25.17
CA LEU A 28 -45.31 19.64 -26.60
C LEU A 28 -45.55 21.02 -27.23
N GLY A 29 -46.62 21.72 -26.85
CA GLY A 29 -46.88 23.09 -27.29
C GLY A 29 -45.79 24.08 -26.86
N ALA A 30 -45.26 23.93 -25.63
CA ALA A 30 -44.14 24.73 -25.14
C ALA A 30 -42.87 24.51 -25.98
N LEU A 31 -42.54 23.25 -26.32
CA LEU A 31 -41.39 22.94 -27.18
C LEU A 31 -41.50 23.61 -28.56
N VAL A 32 -42.70 23.59 -29.17
CA VAL A 32 -42.93 24.29 -30.45
C VAL A 32 -42.73 25.80 -30.28
N SER A 33 -43.21 26.38 -29.18
CA SER A 33 -43.02 27.81 -28.88
C SER A 33 -41.54 28.15 -28.69
N ASP A 34 -40.77 27.33 -27.99
CA ASP A 34 -39.35 27.55 -27.75
C ASP A 34 -38.54 27.53 -29.06
N LYS A 35 -38.83 26.58 -29.95
CA LYS A 35 -38.18 26.51 -31.27
C LYS A 35 -38.52 27.72 -32.14
N LEU A 36 -39.76 28.20 -32.08
CA LEU A 36 -40.16 29.42 -32.77
C LEU A 36 -39.42 30.66 -32.25
N VAL A 37 -39.26 30.78 -30.94
CA VAL A 37 -38.49 31.88 -30.32
C VAL A 37 -37.03 31.81 -30.76
N ALA A 38 -36.44 30.61 -30.82
CA ALA A 38 -35.06 30.41 -31.26
C ALA A 38 -34.81 30.80 -32.73
N LEU A 39 -35.82 30.68 -33.60
CA LEU A 39 -35.72 31.04 -35.03
C LEU A 39 -35.77 32.56 -35.30
N GLY A 40 -36.17 33.38 -34.31
CA GLY A 40 -36.19 34.83 -34.44
C GLY A 40 -37.35 35.38 -35.30
N ASN A 41 -37.17 36.60 -35.84
CA ASN A 41 -38.19 37.53 -36.36
C ASN A 41 -39.52 36.87 -36.83
N LEU A 42 -40.55 36.98 -35.99
CA LEU A 42 -41.89 36.42 -36.20
C LEU A 42 -42.76 37.26 -37.14
N SER A 43 -42.26 38.43 -37.56
CA SER A 43 -43.05 39.42 -38.29
C SER A 43 -43.11 39.07 -39.79
N GLY A 44 -44.29 38.67 -40.28
CA GLY A 44 -44.56 38.50 -41.71
C GLY A 44 -44.31 37.09 -42.30
N HIS A 45 -43.69 36.17 -41.55
CA HIS A 45 -43.36 34.81 -42.03
C HIS A 45 -43.79 33.70 -41.03
N GLU A 46 -44.86 33.90 -40.27
CA GLU A 46 -45.29 33.00 -39.20
C GLU A 46 -45.46 31.53 -39.64
N ALA A 47 -46.16 31.29 -40.76
CA ALA A 47 -46.38 29.94 -41.28
C ALA A 47 -45.06 29.25 -41.68
N GLN A 48 -44.09 30.01 -42.17
CA GLN A 48 -42.79 29.51 -42.60
C GLN A 48 -41.90 29.19 -41.40
N ASN A 49 -41.93 30.03 -40.36
CA ASN A 49 -41.22 29.80 -39.11
C ASN A 49 -41.78 28.57 -38.36
N LEU A 50 -43.11 28.39 -38.37
CA LEU A 50 -43.76 27.19 -37.85
C LEU A 50 -43.33 25.92 -38.59
N LEU A 51 -43.21 25.98 -39.92
CA LEU A 51 -42.71 24.87 -40.72
C LEU A 51 -41.26 24.52 -40.33
N PHE A 52 -40.38 25.52 -40.18
CA PHE A 52 -39.01 25.28 -39.75
C PHE A 52 -38.93 24.69 -38.34
N ALA A 53 -39.71 25.22 -37.39
CA ALA A 53 -39.78 24.67 -36.03
C ALA A 53 -40.26 23.20 -36.04
N ALA A 54 -41.28 22.88 -36.84
CA ALA A 54 -41.79 21.53 -36.98
C ALA A 54 -40.77 20.57 -37.61
N LEU A 55 -40.02 21.02 -38.63
CA LEU A 55 -38.97 20.21 -39.26
C LEU A 55 -37.80 19.92 -38.31
N ILE A 56 -37.39 20.91 -37.51
CA ILE A 56 -36.35 20.72 -36.48
C ILE A 56 -36.80 19.70 -35.44
N LEU A 57 -38.03 19.83 -34.93
CA LEU A 57 -38.57 18.87 -33.95
C LEU A 57 -38.77 17.48 -34.54
N ALA A 58 -39.15 17.38 -35.83
CA ALA A 58 -39.29 16.10 -36.50
C ALA A 58 -37.93 15.41 -36.69
N ASP A 59 -36.87 16.15 -37.00
CA ASP A 59 -35.50 15.61 -37.06
C ASP A 59 -35.06 15.10 -35.68
N GLU A 60 -35.26 15.91 -34.63
CA GLU A 60 -34.95 15.52 -33.24
C GLU A 60 -35.71 14.26 -32.79
N ALA A 61 -36.97 14.09 -33.21
CA ALA A 61 -37.76 12.91 -32.92
C ALA A 61 -37.40 11.69 -33.79
N HIS A 62 -36.75 11.90 -34.94
CA HIS A 62 -36.34 10.85 -35.87
C HIS A 62 -34.89 10.41 -35.68
N GLN A 63 -34.08 11.19 -34.95
CA GLN A 63 -32.79 10.76 -34.45
C GLN A 63 -33.01 9.47 -33.65
N PRO A 64 -32.44 8.33 -34.08
CA PRO A 64 -32.66 7.09 -33.37
C PRO A 64 -32.10 7.26 -31.95
N HIS A 65 -32.82 6.72 -30.97
CA HIS A 65 -32.34 6.45 -29.61
C HIS A 65 -31.09 5.53 -29.58
N ALA A 66 -30.36 5.38 -30.69
CA ALA A 66 -29.09 4.69 -30.82
C ALA A 66 -28.03 5.24 -29.85
N ALA A 67 -28.14 6.47 -29.35
CA ALA A 67 -27.32 6.94 -28.24
C ALA A 67 -27.70 6.24 -26.91
N GLU A 68 -28.99 6.12 -26.61
CA GLU A 68 -29.50 5.47 -25.39
C GLU A 68 -29.30 3.94 -25.42
N ASP A 69 -29.48 3.28 -26.58
CA ASP A 69 -29.19 1.85 -26.74
C ASP A 69 -27.68 1.54 -26.72
N ARG A 70 -26.84 2.45 -27.23
CA ARG A 70 -25.38 2.30 -27.15
C ARG A 70 -24.87 2.55 -25.74
N ASP A 71 -25.44 3.52 -25.03
CA ASP A 71 -25.10 3.79 -23.64
C ASP A 71 -25.54 2.64 -22.74
N GLY A 72 -26.70 2.03 -22.99
CA GLY A 72 -27.15 0.81 -22.31
C GLY A 72 -26.21 -0.38 -22.55
N ALA A 73 -25.87 -0.66 -23.81
CA ALA A 73 -24.96 -1.76 -24.15
C ALA A 73 -23.52 -1.53 -23.63
N ASN A 74 -23.08 -0.28 -23.54
CA ASN A 74 -21.76 0.05 -22.99
C ASN A 74 -21.77 -0.05 -21.46
N ALA A 75 -22.84 0.41 -20.79
CA ALA A 75 -23.01 0.28 -19.35
C ALA A 75 -23.10 -1.19 -18.90
N GLU A 76 -23.80 -2.05 -19.64
CA GLU A 76 -23.84 -3.49 -19.37
C GLU A 76 -22.46 -4.15 -19.49
N ARG A 77 -21.68 -3.78 -20.52
CA ARG A 77 -20.31 -4.28 -20.70
C ARG A 77 -19.36 -3.79 -19.61
N GLU A 78 -19.48 -2.54 -19.19
CA GLU A 78 -18.70 -1.98 -18.09
C GLU A 78 -19.06 -2.65 -16.75
N MET A 79 -20.34 -2.92 -16.51
CA MET A 79 -20.79 -3.60 -15.30
C MET A 79 -20.34 -5.06 -15.26
N GLU A 80 -20.35 -5.77 -16.38
CA GLU A 80 -19.85 -7.16 -16.48
C GLU A 80 -18.32 -7.22 -16.32
N ALA A 81 -17.60 -6.27 -16.92
CA ALA A 81 -16.16 -6.13 -16.72
C ALA A 81 -15.81 -5.79 -15.26
N ALA A 82 -16.60 -4.94 -14.60
CA ALA A 82 -16.43 -4.61 -13.19
C ALA A 82 -16.69 -5.82 -12.28
N ARG A 83 -17.73 -6.61 -12.55
CA ARG A 83 -18.02 -7.86 -11.83
C ARG A 83 -16.89 -8.88 -11.96
N THR A 84 -16.39 -9.06 -13.18
CA THR A 84 -15.27 -9.99 -13.45
C THR A 84 -14.01 -9.56 -12.68
N ARG A 85 -13.67 -8.26 -12.70
CA ARG A 85 -12.55 -7.72 -11.91
C ARG A 85 -12.75 -7.94 -10.41
N GLN A 86 -13.96 -7.72 -9.91
CA GLN A 86 -14.30 -7.88 -8.50
C GLN A 86 -14.27 -9.35 -8.07
N SER A 87 -14.62 -10.31 -8.94
CA SER A 87 -14.51 -11.73 -8.65
C SER A 87 -13.07 -12.24 -8.69
N ASP A 88 -12.19 -11.62 -9.47
CA ASP A 88 -10.77 -12.01 -9.57
C ASP A 88 -9.92 -11.46 -8.41
N GLU A 89 -10.34 -10.35 -7.79
CA GLU A 89 -9.67 -9.69 -6.68
C GLU A 89 -9.46 -10.59 -5.44
N PRO A 90 -10.44 -11.36 -4.94
CA PRO A 90 -10.21 -12.28 -3.83
C PRO A 90 -9.26 -13.44 -4.18
N ALA A 91 -9.26 -13.91 -5.43
CA ALA A 91 -8.35 -14.96 -5.88
C ALA A 91 -6.90 -14.48 -5.90
N ARG A 92 -6.66 -13.25 -6.39
CA ARG A 92 -5.34 -12.60 -6.36
C ARG A 92 -4.88 -12.30 -4.93
N ALA A 93 -5.79 -11.83 -4.08
CA ALA A 93 -5.48 -11.59 -2.67
C ALA A 93 -5.12 -12.90 -1.94
N ALA A 94 -5.81 -14.00 -2.24
CA ALA A 94 -5.51 -15.32 -1.68
C ALA A 94 -4.11 -15.80 -2.09
N SER A 95 -3.75 -15.69 -3.38
CA SER A 95 -2.42 -16.12 -3.86
C SER A 95 -1.28 -15.30 -3.24
N VAL A 96 -1.48 -13.99 -3.05
CA VAL A 96 -0.47 -13.13 -2.39
C VAL A 96 -0.36 -13.46 -0.91
N ASN A 97 -1.48 -13.71 -0.22
CA ASN A 97 -1.46 -14.12 1.17
C ASN A 97 -0.73 -15.46 1.38
N GLU A 98 -0.96 -16.44 0.50
CA GLU A 98 -0.26 -17.72 0.56
C GLU A 98 1.25 -17.56 0.37
N ALA A 99 1.68 -16.73 -0.59
CA ALA A 99 3.09 -16.41 -0.81
C ALA A 99 3.72 -15.72 0.42
N LEU A 100 3.06 -14.71 0.98
CA LEU A 100 3.52 -14.00 2.17
C LEU A 100 3.60 -14.93 3.40
N GLN A 101 2.65 -15.85 3.56
CA GLN A 101 2.70 -16.85 4.63
C GLN A 101 3.90 -17.78 4.47
N GLY A 102 4.24 -18.19 3.24
CA GLY A 102 5.44 -18.95 2.93
C GLY A 102 6.72 -18.20 3.31
N GLU A 103 6.83 -16.93 2.93
CA GLU A 103 7.98 -16.07 3.27
C GLU A 103 8.12 -15.86 4.78
N LEU A 104 7.02 -15.61 5.50
CA LEU A 104 7.03 -15.46 6.95
C LEU A 104 7.45 -16.75 7.66
N ALA A 105 7.02 -17.92 7.16
CA ALA A 105 7.44 -19.21 7.69
C ALA A 105 8.96 -19.44 7.50
N ALA A 106 9.49 -19.11 6.32
CA ALA A 106 10.92 -19.18 6.05
C ALA A 106 11.72 -18.21 6.94
N ALA A 107 11.26 -16.96 7.08
CA ALA A 107 11.90 -15.96 7.93
C ALA A 107 11.92 -16.37 9.41
N ARG A 108 10.84 -16.98 9.91
CA ARG A 108 10.78 -17.51 11.29
C ARG A 108 11.81 -18.61 11.50
N LYS A 109 11.92 -19.57 10.57
CA LYS A 109 12.94 -20.63 10.64
C LYS A 109 14.36 -20.06 10.63
N HIS A 110 14.61 -19.03 9.82
CA HIS A 110 15.92 -18.36 9.80
C HIS A 110 16.21 -17.64 11.13
N ALA A 111 15.21 -17.01 11.75
CA ALA A 111 15.38 -16.37 13.05
C ALA A 111 15.69 -17.39 14.16
N GLU A 112 15.03 -18.56 14.15
CA GLU A 112 15.32 -19.67 15.05
C GLU A 112 16.74 -20.22 14.87
N ASP A 113 17.19 -20.40 13.62
CA ASP A 113 18.56 -20.83 13.31
C ASP A 113 19.60 -19.82 13.84
N LEU A 114 19.41 -18.53 13.54
CA LEU A 114 20.29 -17.47 14.03
C LEU A 114 20.30 -17.39 15.56
N SER A 115 19.15 -17.57 16.21
CA SER A 115 19.07 -17.62 17.67
C SER A 115 19.85 -18.80 18.24
N SER A 116 19.80 -19.97 17.61
CA SER A 116 20.54 -21.15 18.06
C SER A 116 22.06 -20.97 17.90
N ARG A 117 22.49 -20.38 16.78
CA ARG A 117 23.89 -20.02 16.53
C ARG A 117 24.41 -18.96 17.48
N LEU A 118 23.60 -17.96 17.82
CA LEU A 118 23.97 -16.96 18.82
C LEU A 118 24.14 -17.63 20.19
N ALA A 119 23.24 -18.54 20.58
CA ALA A 119 23.36 -19.26 21.83
C ALA A 119 24.65 -20.11 21.91
N SER A 120 25.02 -20.81 20.83
CA SER A 120 26.26 -21.59 20.80
C SER A 120 27.49 -20.69 20.92
N VAL A 121 27.56 -19.61 20.14
CA VAL A 121 28.69 -18.66 20.19
C VAL A 121 28.79 -17.98 21.54
N THR A 122 27.66 -17.67 22.20
CA THR A 122 27.70 -17.12 23.56
C THR A 122 28.24 -18.12 24.58
N SER A 123 27.89 -19.41 24.46
CA SER A 123 28.43 -20.47 25.32
C SER A 123 29.93 -20.62 25.12
N GLU A 124 30.39 -20.70 23.87
CA GLU A 124 31.81 -20.78 23.54
C GLU A 124 32.58 -19.57 24.10
N ARG A 125 32.04 -18.36 23.95
CA ARG A 125 32.63 -17.14 24.51
C ARG A 125 32.75 -17.21 26.02
N ASP A 126 31.70 -17.66 26.72
CA ASP A 126 31.68 -17.71 28.18
C ASP A 126 32.68 -18.77 28.71
N GLU A 127 32.81 -19.91 28.01
CA GLU A 127 33.82 -20.94 28.28
C GLU A 127 35.24 -20.40 28.06
N LEU A 128 35.50 -19.72 26.94
CA LEU A 128 36.80 -19.08 26.67
C LEU A 128 37.11 -17.99 27.70
N ALA A 129 36.12 -17.18 28.09
CA ALA A 129 36.28 -16.15 29.10
C ALA A 129 36.66 -16.76 30.47
N ALA A 130 36.02 -17.86 30.85
CA ALA A 130 36.39 -18.61 32.06
C ALA A 130 37.81 -19.19 31.96
N HIS A 131 38.22 -19.70 30.80
CA HIS A 131 39.57 -20.21 30.57
C HIS A 131 40.63 -19.10 30.68
N VAL A 132 40.38 -17.94 30.08
CA VAL A 132 41.27 -16.77 30.17
C VAL A 132 41.37 -16.26 31.61
N GLN A 133 40.27 -16.22 32.36
CA GLN A 133 40.30 -15.86 33.78
C GLN A 133 41.13 -16.84 34.61
N ALA A 134 40.98 -18.14 34.37
CA ALA A 134 41.76 -19.17 35.05
C ALA A 134 43.28 -19.01 34.79
N LEU A 135 43.66 -18.76 33.52
CA LEU A 135 45.06 -18.46 33.16
C LEU A 135 45.57 -17.19 33.84
N GLY A 136 44.75 -16.13 33.89
CA GLY A 136 45.11 -14.88 34.58
C GLY A 136 45.26 -15.04 36.10
N THR A 137 44.50 -15.92 36.74
CA THR A 137 44.68 -16.24 38.17
C THR A 137 45.91 -17.11 38.44
N ALA A 138 46.33 -17.94 37.48
CA ALA A 138 47.56 -18.72 37.60
C ALA A 138 48.83 -17.83 37.52
N ASP A 139 48.75 -16.69 36.83
CA ASP A 139 49.81 -15.67 36.77
C ASP A 139 49.94 -14.88 38.10
N GLN A 140 48.92 -14.90 38.96
CA GLN A 140 48.96 -14.34 40.32
C GLN A 140 49.56 -15.32 41.35
N ALA A 141 50.66 -16.00 41.00
CA ALA A 141 51.38 -16.83 41.96
C ALA A 141 52.07 -15.94 43.02
N PRO A 142 51.81 -16.12 44.33
CA PRO A 142 52.53 -15.40 45.39
C PRO A 142 54.00 -15.87 45.55
N GLN A 143 54.50 -16.72 44.65
CA GLN A 143 55.77 -17.45 44.82
C GLN A 143 56.98 -16.73 44.20
N MET A 144 56.79 -15.83 43.24
CA MET A 144 57.93 -15.14 42.60
C MET A 144 58.45 -13.95 43.43
N ALA A 145 57.62 -13.35 44.29
CA ALA A 145 58.00 -12.26 45.17
C ALA A 145 58.89 -12.72 46.34
N ASP A 146 58.72 -13.95 46.84
CA ASP A 146 59.51 -14.53 47.94
C ASP A 146 60.79 -15.26 47.47
N LEU A 147 60.95 -15.45 46.16
CA LEU A 147 62.12 -16.13 45.60
C LEU A 147 63.38 -15.26 45.66
N ALA A 148 63.25 -13.95 45.46
CA ALA A 148 64.40 -13.04 45.47
C ALA A 148 65.09 -12.97 46.85
N PRO A 149 64.38 -12.78 47.99
CA PRO A 149 65.00 -12.83 49.32
C PRO A 149 65.58 -14.22 49.66
N ALA A 150 64.96 -15.30 49.18
CA ALA A 150 65.44 -16.66 49.43
C ALA A 150 66.77 -16.95 48.69
N LEU A 151 66.90 -16.47 47.45
CA LEU A 151 68.16 -16.56 46.69
C LEU A 151 69.28 -15.73 47.32
N GLU A 152 68.95 -14.55 47.86
CA GLU A 152 69.93 -13.68 48.52
C GLU A 152 70.47 -14.30 49.81
N ARG A 153 69.61 -14.94 50.62
CA ARG A 153 70.03 -15.72 51.80
C ARG A 153 70.91 -16.92 51.42
N LEU A 154 70.58 -17.61 50.33
CA LEU A 154 71.42 -18.72 49.82
C LEU A 154 72.79 -18.22 49.37
N ALA A 155 72.86 -17.06 48.71
CA ALA A 155 74.12 -16.45 48.32
C ALA A 155 74.99 -16.10 49.53
N GLN A 156 74.40 -15.49 50.58
CA GLN A 156 75.11 -15.21 51.84
C GLN A 156 75.63 -16.47 52.52
N MET A 157 74.82 -17.53 52.58
CA MET A 157 75.26 -18.81 53.15
C MET A 157 76.45 -19.41 52.40
N LEU A 158 76.47 -19.29 51.05
CA LEU A 158 77.58 -19.76 50.23
C LEU A 158 78.84 -18.93 50.45
N GLU A 159 78.72 -17.61 50.57
CA GLU A 159 79.83 -16.70 50.88
C GLU A 159 80.45 -17.02 52.25
N GLU A 160 79.63 -17.18 53.29
CA GLU A 160 80.10 -17.58 54.62
C GLU A 160 80.79 -18.96 54.62
N CYS A 161 80.33 -19.89 53.78
CA CYS A 161 80.98 -21.20 53.64
C CYS A 161 82.32 -21.09 52.92
N ALA A 162 82.43 -20.22 51.91
CA ALA A 162 83.69 -19.94 51.22
C ALA A 162 84.71 -19.30 52.17
N ASP A 163 84.30 -18.29 52.95
CA ASP A 163 85.18 -17.63 53.94
C ASP A 163 85.71 -18.61 54.99
N LYS A 164 84.87 -19.55 55.46
CA LYS A 164 85.28 -20.60 56.39
C LYS A 164 86.27 -21.59 55.78
N LEU A 165 86.16 -21.87 54.48
CA LEU A 165 87.11 -22.73 53.75
C LEU A 165 88.45 -22.03 53.51
N GLU A 166 88.44 -20.74 53.21
CA GLU A 166 89.68 -19.96 52.97
C GLU A 166 90.43 -19.69 54.28
N SER A 167 89.74 -19.33 55.35
CA SER A 167 90.34 -19.12 56.68
C SER A 167 90.85 -20.40 57.35
N GLY A 168 90.38 -21.57 56.90
CA GLY A 168 90.82 -22.89 57.38
C GLY A 168 92.12 -23.40 56.76
N ARG A 169 92.74 -22.69 55.80
CA ARG A 169 94.07 -23.04 55.27
C ARG A 169 95.18 -22.42 56.14
N PRO A 170 95.97 -23.22 56.87
CA PRO A 170 97.17 -22.70 57.52
C PRO A 170 98.18 -22.28 56.45
N ASN A 171 98.70 -21.05 56.54
CA ASN A 171 99.76 -20.53 55.68
C ASN A 171 100.98 -21.48 55.71
N THR A 172 101.24 -22.18 54.60
CA THR A 172 102.46 -22.95 54.34
C THR A 172 103.02 -22.57 52.99
#